data_AF-A0A848FBI8-F1
#
_entry.id   AF-A0A848FBI8-F1
#
_cell.length_a   1.000
_cell.length_b   1.000
_cell.length_c   1.000
_cell.angle_alpha   90.00
_cell.angle_beta   90.00
_cell.angle_gamma   90.00
#
_symmetry.space_group_name_H-M   'P 1'
#
loop_
_entity.id
_entity.type
_entity.pdbx_description
1 polymer ?
#
loop_
_entity_poly.entity_id
_entity_poly.type
_entity_poly.pdbx_seq_one_letter_code
_entity_poly.pdbx_strand_id
1 'polypeptide(L)'
;MSPLLRAALAEVETFAVERGWAPPSAHTVEEAQRLIEATTTAWPAPAVSVEPDGAIALEWEADARGWLKLSVRGHGEIAHEAVIEGDEYEQTEPWPVTPDAHALPDWAHELLRRLWPCDA
;
A
#
# COMPACT_ATOMS: atom_id res chain seq x y z
N MET A 1 10.53 -5.19 -10.27
CA MET A 1 10.48 -4.47 -8.98
C MET A 1 10.56 -2.97 -9.21
N SER A 2 9.53 -2.26 -8.74
CA SER A 2 9.34 -0.82 -8.79
C SER A 2 10.51 -0.05 -8.18
N PRO A 3 10.87 1.13 -8.72
CA PRO A 3 11.83 2.03 -8.07
C PRO A 3 11.41 2.45 -6.66
N LEU A 4 10.09 2.67 -6.42
CA LEU A 4 9.55 3.07 -5.12
C LEU A 4 9.80 1.97 -4.07
N LEU A 5 9.45 0.73 -4.41
CA LEU A 5 9.65 -0.42 -3.54
C LEU A 5 11.13 -0.67 -3.25
N ARG A 6 12.00 -0.50 -4.26
CA ARG A 6 13.45 -0.63 -4.07
C ARG A 6 14.00 0.40 -3.10
N ALA A 7 13.53 1.66 -3.18
CA ALA A 7 13.94 2.71 -2.27
C ALA A 7 13.51 2.40 -0.83
N ALA A 8 12.24 2.01 -0.63
CA ALA A 8 11.72 1.65 0.69
C ALA A 8 12.48 0.48 1.35
N LEU A 9 12.80 -0.57 0.57
CA LEU A 9 13.58 -1.71 1.06
C LEU A 9 15.02 -1.30 1.42
N ALA A 10 15.66 -0.42 0.65
CA ALA A 10 17.02 0.04 0.96
C ALA A 10 17.06 0.89 2.24
N GLU A 11 16.02 1.69 2.52
CA GLU A 11 15.92 2.44 3.77
C GLU A 11 15.79 1.54 4.99
N VAL A 12 15.00 0.45 4.88
CA VAL A 12 14.75 -0.44 6.02
C VAL A 12 15.96 -1.27 6.42
N GLU A 13 16.91 -1.54 5.52
CA GLU A 13 18.14 -2.28 5.83
C GLU A 13 18.90 -1.65 7.00
N THR A 14 18.92 -0.31 7.07
CA THR A 14 19.57 0.42 8.17
C THR A 14 18.77 0.27 9.47
N PHE A 15 17.44 0.38 9.42
CA PHE A 15 16.59 0.28 10.60
C PHE A 15 16.49 -1.14 11.17
N ALA A 16 16.62 -2.18 10.35
CA ALA A 16 16.71 -3.56 10.81
C ALA A 16 17.93 -3.75 11.74
N VAL A 17 19.06 -3.16 11.38
CA VAL A 17 20.30 -3.24 12.18
C VAL A 17 20.21 -2.39 13.44
N GLU A 18 19.70 -1.16 13.34
CA GLU A 18 19.74 -0.19 14.45
C GLU A 18 18.58 -0.34 15.46
N ARG A 19 17.40 -0.77 14.98
CA ARG A 19 16.14 -0.73 15.74
C ARG A 19 15.47 -2.09 15.86
N GLY A 20 16.05 -3.14 15.28
CA GLY A 20 15.51 -4.51 15.34
C GLY A 20 14.20 -4.68 14.57
N TRP A 21 13.97 -3.87 13.53
CA TRP A 21 12.82 -4.03 12.65
C TRP A 21 12.85 -5.38 11.95
N ALA A 22 11.67 -5.98 11.76
CA ALA A 22 11.56 -7.21 10.99
C ALA A 22 11.69 -6.88 9.49
N PRO A 23 12.58 -7.57 8.74
CA PRO A 23 12.61 -7.40 7.30
C PRO A 23 11.33 -7.97 6.67
N PRO A 24 10.78 -7.33 5.62
CA PRO A 24 9.63 -7.87 4.89
C PRO A 24 9.92 -9.26 4.33
N SER A 25 8.92 -10.13 4.33
CA SER A 25 9.03 -11.44 3.70
C SER A 25 9.00 -11.32 2.17
N ALA A 26 9.49 -12.35 1.46
CA ALA A 26 9.41 -12.39 0.00
C ALA A 26 7.96 -12.26 -0.51
N HIS A 27 7.00 -12.89 0.16
CA HIS A 27 5.57 -12.76 -0.16
C HIS A 27 5.08 -11.32 0.04
N THR A 28 5.48 -10.66 1.13
CA THR A 28 5.12 -9.26 1.39
C THR A 28 5.65 -8.34 0.28
N VAL A 29 6.89 -8.57 -0.19
CA VAL A 29 7.48 -7.82 -1.30
C VAL A 29 6.74 -8.06 -2.62
N GLU A 30 6.33 -9.31 -2.89
CA GLU A 30 5.55 -9.66 -4.08
C GLU A 30 4.16 -9.00 -4.08
N GLU A 31 3.46 -9.04 -2.95
CA GLU A 31 2.17 -8.36 -2.77
C GLU A 31 2.30 -6.85 -2.97
N ALA A 32 3.30 -6.23 -2.34
CA ALA A 32 3.55 -4.79 -2.46
C ALA A 32 3.88 -4.39 -3.90
N GLN A 33 4.70 -5.18 -4.60
CA GLN A 33 5.03 -4.93 -6.00
C GLN A 33 3.77 -4.90 -6.87
N ARG A 34 2.86 -5.86 -6.68
CA ARG A 34 1.61 -5.93 -7.42
C ARG A 34 0.65 -4.81 -7.04
N LEU A 35 0.64 -4.41 -5.77
CA LEU A 35 -0.22 -3.32 -5.32
C LEU A 35 0.21 -2.00 -5.98
N ILE A 36 1.53 -1.78 -6.13
CA ILE A 36 2.08 -0.65 -6.87
C ILE A 36 1.69 -0.74 -8.36
N GLU A 37 1.82 -1.90 -8.99
CA GLU A 37 1.44 -2.07 -10.40
C GLU A 37 -0.05 -1.82 -10.65
N ALA A 38 -0.92 -2.30 -9.75
CA ALA A 38 -2.37 -2.14 -9.83
C ALA A 38 -2.83 -0.68 -9.64
N THR A 39 -2.05 0.14 -8.93
CA THR A 39 -2.44 1.52 -8.58
C THR A 39 -1.81 2.57 -9.51
N THR A 40 -0.56 2.37 -9.93
CA THR A 40 0.23 3.39 -10.65
C THR A 40 -0.29 3.72 -12.06
N THR A 41 -1.22 2.94 -12.60
CA THR A 41 -1.83 3.23 -13.91
C THR A 41 -2.92 4.30 -13.83
N ALA A 42 -3.67 4.36 -12.71
CA ALA A 42 -4.87 5.19 -12.59
C ALA A 42 -4.77 6.29 -11.52
N TRP A 43 -3.84 6.18 -10.57
CA TRP A 43 -3.67 7.13 -9.48
C TRP A 43 -2.24 7.64 -9.38
N PRO A 44 -2.02 8.78 -8.69
CA PRO A 44 -0.68 9.25 -8.38
C PRO A 44 0.17 8.18 -7.68
N ALA A 45 1.48 8.28 -7.85
CA ALA A 45 2.42 7.38 -7.19
C ALA A 45 2.31 7.53 -5.65
N PRO A 46 2.19 6.44 -4.89
CA PRO A 46 2.19 6.49 -3.43
C PRO A 46 3.59 6.75 -2.87
N ALA A 47 3.63 7.25 -1.63
CA ALA A 47 4.77 7.04 -0.75
C ALA A 47 4.80 5.58 -0.32
N VAL A 48 5.96 4.93 -0.40
CA VAL A 48 6.11 3.51 -0.02
C VAL A 48 7.04 3.44 1.18
N SER A 49 6.58 2.77 2.24
CA SER A 49 7.33 2.58 3.48
C SER A 49 7.26 1.12 3.92
N VAL A 50 8.28 0.72 4.68
CA VAL A 50 8.28 -0.56 5.41
C VAL A 50 7.95 -0.25 6.86
N GLU A 51 7.04 -1.01 7.44
CA GLU A 51 6.64 -0.88 8.84
C GLU A 51 7.55 -1.73 9.76
N PRO A 52 7.61 -1.45 11.07
CA PRO A 52 8.47 -2.18 12.01
C PRO A 52 8.22 -3.69 12.08
N ASP A 53 6.99 -4.13 11.76
CA ASP A 53 6.57 -5.53 11.74
C ASP A 53 6.88 -6.24 10.41
N GLY A 54 7.49 -5.53 9.45
CA GLY A 54 7.79 -6.04 8.12
C GLY A 54 6.64 -5.92 7.12
N ALA A 55 5.51 -5.30 7.50
CA ALA A 55 4.49 -4.92 6.53
C ALA A 55 5.02 -3.84 5.58
N ILE A 56 4.44 -3.75 4.38
CA ILE A 56 4.75 -2.69 3.43
C ILE A 56 3.50 -1.85 3.22
N ALA A 57 3.62 -0.54 3.43
CA ALA A 57 2.55 0.42 3.30
C ALA A 57 2.75 1.29 2.05
N LEU A 58 1.64 1.53 1.34
CA LEU A 58 1.51 2.51 0.27
C LEU A 58 0.59 3.60 0.79
N GLU A 59 1.10 4.82 0.88
CA GLU A 59 0.38 5.96 1.41
C GLU A 59 0.18 7.04 0.35
N TRP A 60 -0.99 7.64 0.40
CA TRP A 60 -1.46 8.66 -0.49
C TRP A 60 -2.01 9.82 0.33
N GLU A 61 -1.55 11.03 0.04
CA GLU A 61 -2.03 12.26 0.68
C GLU A 61 -2.59 13.19 -0.41
N ALA A 62 -3.82 13.69 -0.22
CA ALA A 62 -4.53 14.55 -1.15
C ALA A 62 -4.89 15.91 -0.50
N ASP A 63 -3.90 16.53 0.14
CA ASP A 63 -4.02 17.81 0.84
C ASP A 63 -5.23 17.84 1.80
N ALA A 64 -6.11 18.85 1.68
CA ALA A 64 -7.29 19.04 2.52
C ALA A 64 -8.34 17.94 2.38
N ARG A 65 -8.22 17.06 1.37
CA ARG A 65 -9.15 15.96 1.15
C ARG A 65 -8.87 14.76 2.05
N GLY A 66 -7.63 14.62 2.52
CA GLY A 66 -7.22 13.60 3.48
C GLY A 66 -6.19 12.62 2.92
N TRP A 67 -6.17 11.41 3.45
CA TRP A 67 -5.13 10.42 3.18
C TRP A 67 -5.69 8.99 3.16
N LEU A 68 -4.95 8.10 2.49
CA LEU A 68 -5.19 6.66 2.43
C LEU A 68 -3.87 5.91 2.57
N LYS A 69 -3.86 4.91 3.43
CA LYS A 69 -2.78 3.93 3.57
C LYS A 69 -3.33 2.54 3.26
N LEU A 70 -2.68 1.86 2.32
CA LEU A 70 -2.90 0.45 2.02
C LEU A 70 -1.68 -0.35 2.46
N SER A 71 -1.86 -1.38 3.26
CA SER A 71 -0.75 -2.17 3.80
C SER A 71 -0.92 -3.66 3.50
N VAL A 72 0.20 -4.31 3.17
CA VAL A 72 0.27 -5.76 2.89
C VAL A 72 1.24 -6.45 3.83
N ARG A 73 0.95 -7.70 4.18
CA ARG A 73 1.72 -8.50 5.15
C ARG A 73 2.23 -9.84 4.61
N GLY A 74 1.91 -10.22 3.38
CA GLY A 74 2.27 -11.53 2.81
C GLY A 74 1.26 -12.62 3.14
N HIS A 75 -0.02 -12.26 3.32
CA HIS A 75 -1.10 -13.18 3.76
C HIS A 75 -2.27 -13.23 2.78
N GLY A 76 -2.17 -12.57 1.62
CA GLY A 76 -3.26 -12.47 0.66
C GLY A 76 -4.40 -11.58 1.14
N GLU A 77 -4.07 -10.53 1.90
CA GLU A 77 -5.02 -9.54 2.43
C GLU A 77 -4.41 -8.13 2.30
N ILE A 78 -5.27 -7.13 2.13
CA ILE A 78 -4.90 -5.70 2.20
C ILE A 78 -5.61 -5.08 3.41
N ALA A 79 -4.82 -4.43 4.27
CA ALA A 79 -5.33 -3.54 5.31
C ALA A 79 -5.46 -2.11 4.77
N HIS A 80 -6.53 -1.43 5.17
CA HIS A 80 -6.90 -0.08 4.76
C HIS A 80 -7.01 0.77 6.01
N GLU A 81 -6.38 1.93 5.98
CA GLU A 81 -6.57 3.00 6.94
C GLU A 81 -6.71 4.30 6.14
N ALA A 82 -7.75 5.09 6.38
CA ALA A 82 -7.97 6.33 5.66
C ALA A 82 -8.76 7.34 6.47
N VAL A 83 -8.50 8.62 6.19
CA VAL A 83 -9.39 9.72 6.54
C VAL A 83 -9.66 10.49 5.26
N ILE A 84 -10.91 10.52 4.80
CA ILE A 84 -11.29 11.16 3.55
C ILE A 84 -12.48 12.07 3.80
N GLU A 85 -12.34 13.37 3.53
CA GLU A 85 -13.37 14.40 3.74
C GLU A 85 -13.96 14.43 5.16
N GLY A 86 -13.17 13.98 6.15
CA GLY A 86 -13.57 13.93 7.57
C GLY A 86 -14.19 12.60 8.01
N ASP A 87 -14.39 11.66 7.10
CA ASP A 87 -14.82 10.29 7.42
C ASP A 87 -13.61 9.37 7.61
N GLU A 88 -13.64 8.55 8.65
CA GLU A 88 -12.62 7.56 8.96
C GLU A 88 -13.01 6.18 8.39
N TYR A 89 -12.05 5.51 7.77
CA TYR A 89 -12.22 4.17 7.21
C TYR A 89 -11.09 3.27 7.68
N GLU A 90 -11.44 2.13 8.30
CA GLU A 90 -10.50 1.09 8.69
C GLU A 90 -11.10 -0.27 8.37
N GLN A 91 -10.44 -1.04 7.50
CA GLN A 91 -10.92 -2.36 7.10
C GLN A 91 -9.77 -3.22 6.59
N THR A 92 -9.87 -4.54 6.72
CA THR A 92 -9.04 -5.49 5.98
C THR A 92 -9.91 -6.26 5.00
N GLU A 93 -9.41 -6.49 3.78
CA GLU A 93 -10.13 -7.28 2.79
C GLU A 93 -9.24 -8.35 2.14
N PRO A 94 -9.80 -9.51 1.76
CA PRO A 94 -9.06 -10.54 1.05
C PRO A 94 -8.58 -10.05 -0.30
N TRP A 95 -7.30 -10.27 -0.58
CA TRP A 95 -6.70 -10.01 -1.86
C TRP A 95 -5.83 -11.22 -2.27
N PRO A 96 -6.46 -12.32 -2.72
CA PRO A 96 -5.74 -13.50 -3.15
C PRO A 96 -4.94 -13.15 -4.41
N VAL A 97 -3.65 -12.93 -4.20
CA VAL A 97 -2.69 -12.58 -5.25
C VAL A 97 -2.46 -13.78 -6.15
N THR A 98 -3.40 -14.01 -7.07
CA THR A 98 -3.27 -14.99 -8.14
C THR A 98 -2.51 -14.38 -9.31
N PRO A 99 -1.80 -15.17 -10.14
CA PRO A 99 -1.04 -14.66 -11.29
C PRO A 99 -1.84 -13.74 -12.23
N ASP A 100 -3.16 -13.93 -12.30
CA ASP A 100 -4.06 -13.17 -13.18
C ASP A 100 -4.80 -12.02 -12.46
N ALA A 101 -4.68 -11.91 -11.12
CA ALA A 101 -5.29 -10.83 -10.35
C ALA A 101 -4.41 -9.58 -10.41
N HIS A 102 -4.61 -8.79 -11.46
CA HIS A 102 -4.07 -7.43 -11.59
C HIS A 102 -5.02 -6.36 -11.03
N ALA A 103 -6.23 -6.75 -10.63
CA ALA A 103 -7.22 -5.83 -10.10
C ALA A 103 -7.01 -5.63 -8.60
N LEU A 104 -7.16 -4.37 -8.18
CA LEU A 104 -7.42 -4.05 -6.78
C LEU A 104 -8.71 -4.71 -6.33
N PRO A 105 -8.81 -5.12 -5.06
CA PRO A 105 -10.08 -5.49 -4.49
C PRO A 105 -11.02 -4.27 -4.39
N ASP A 106 -12.31 -4.55 -4.29
CA ASP A 106 -13.37 -3.53 -4.49
C ASP A 106 -13.24 -2.36 -3.52
N TRP A 107 -12.86 -2.61 -2.27
CA TRP A 107 -12.80 -1.55 -1.27
C TRP A 107 -11.56 -0.67 -1.40
N ALA A 108 -10.38 -1.25 -1.63
CA ALA A 108 -9.18 -0.50 -1.98
C ALA A 108 -9.40 0.41 -3.19
N HIS A 109 -10.08 -0.09 -4.22
CA HIS A 109 -10.43 0.69 -5.40
C HIS A 109 -11.35 1.87 -5.05
N GLU A 110 -12.40 1.61 -4.27
CA GLU A 110 -13.36 2.65 -3.87
C GLU A 110 -12.72 3.75 -3.03
N LEU A 111 -11.84 3.41 -2.07
CA LEU A 111 -11.14 4.40 -1.25
C LEU A 111 -10.21 5.28 -2.10
N LEU A 112 -9.46 4.69 -3.04
CA LEU A 112 -8.63 5.45 -3.98
C LEU A 112 -9.46 6.39 -4.87
N ARG A 113 -10.62 5.92 -5.34
CA ARG A 113 -11.56 6.74 -6.12
C ARG A 113 -12.17 7.87 -5.29
N ARG A 114 -12.40 7.67 -4.00
CA ARG A 114 -12.87 8.73 -3.08
C ARG A 114 -11.79 9.77 -2.80
N LEU A 115 -10.54 9.33 -2.68
CA LEU A 115 -9.40 10.20 -2.41
C LEU A 115 -8.99 11.01 -3.65
N TRP A 116 -8.96 10.40 -4.84
CA TRP A 116 -8.83 11.09 -6.13
C TRP A 116 -9.97 10.68 -7.05
N PRO A 117 -11.11 11.39 -7.02
CA PRO A 117 -12.10 11.23 -8.06
C PRO A 117 -11.44 11.68 -9.36
N CYS A 118 -11.55 10.84 -10.38
CA CYS A 118 -11.34 11.30 -11.75
C CYS A 118 -12.36 12.42 -11.96
N ASP A 119 -11.90 13.66 -12.12
CA ASP A 119 -12.77 14.71 -12.65
C ASP A 119 -13.36 14.18 -13.97
N ALA A 120 -14.68 14.08 -14.02
CA ALA A 120 -15.43 13.64 -15.19
C ALA A 120 -15.38 14.70 -16.31
#